data_AF-A0A1Y0K3C3-F1
#
_entry.id   AF-A0A1Y0K3C3-F1
#
_cell.length_a   1.000
_cell.length_b   1.000
_cell.length_c   1.000
_cell.angle_alpha   90.00
_cell.angle_beta   90.00
_cell.angle_gamma   90.00
#
_symmetry.space_group_name_H-M   'P 1'
#
loop_
_entity.id
_entity.type
_entity.pdbx_description
1 polymer ?
#
loop_
_entity_poly.entity_id
_entity_poly.type
_entity_poly.pdbx_seq_one_letter_code
_entity_poly.pdbx_strand_id
1 'polypeptide(L)'
;VFEGITPFVTLYHWVGPQALDDRYGGWLKFEEAIQEFTNYAKLCFESFPFLVQNWITFNEPWVIPVMGYGNGCPWPGHVSNTITGLVSHHIILALALTVKLYREELKEK
;
A
#
# COMPACT_ATOMS: atom_id res chain seq x y z
N VAL A 1 -19.33 -16.55 14.56
CA VAL A 1 -19.59 -15.73 15.76
C VAL A 1 -18.56 -14.61 15.75
N PHE A 2 -18.96 -13.34 15.90
CA PHE A 2 -17.99 -12.26 16.10
C PHE A 2 -17.60 -12.27 17.58
N GLU A 3 -16.33 -12.47 17.89
CA GLU A 3 -15.78 -12.56 19.26
C GLU A 3 -15.73 -11.21 20.00
N GLY A 4 -16.47 -10.20 19.53
CA GLY A 4 -16.45 -8.85 20.10
C GLY A 4 -15.14 -8.07 19.89
N ILE A 5 -14.23 -8.56 19.04
CA ILE A 5 -12.95 -7.91 18.75
C ILE A 5 -13.12 -6.89 17.62
N THR A 6 -12.72 -5.63 17.85
CA THR A 6 -12.71 -4.59 16.83
C THR A 6 -11.55 -4.79 15.86
N PRO A 7 -11.79 -4.99 14.55
CA PRO A 7 -10.71 -5.18 13.59
C PRO A 7 -10.02 -3.87 13.23
N PHE A 8 -8.69 -3.92 13.15
CA PHE A 8 -7.82 -2.90 12.57
C PHE A 8 -7.08 -3.55 11.39
N VAL A 9 -7.41 -3.13 10.17
CA VAL A 9 -6.89 -3.78 8.97
C VAL A 9 -5.83 -2.91 8.33
N THR A 10 -4.65 -3.49 8.12
CA THR A 10 -3.56 -2.90 7.35
C THR A 10 -3.62 -3.41 5.92
N LEU A 11 -3.69 -2.51 4.94
CA LEU A 11 -3.81 -2.86 3.53
C LEU A 11 -2.48 -3.39 2.96
N TYR A 12 -1.36 -2.78 3.33
CA TYR A 12 -0.04 -3.14 2.80
C TYR A 12 1.00 -3.27 3.92
N HIS A 13 1.60 -4.45 4.04
CA HIS A 13 2.59 -4.78 5.07
C HIS A 13 3.89 -5.26 4.43
N TRP A 14 4.63 -4.30 3.87
CA TRP A 14 5.97 -4.43 3.28
C TRP A 14 6.05 -5.17 1.95
N VAL A 15 5.48 -6.38 1.86
CA VAL A 15 5.53 -7.22 0.65
C VAL A 15 4.31 -7.01 -0.24
N GLY A 16 4.55 -6.94 -1.54
CA GLY A 16 3.52 -6.83 -2.58
C GLY A 16 3.50 -8.07 -3.47
N PRO A 17 2.54 -8.15 -4.41
CA PRO A 17 2.46 -9.27 -5.33
C PRO A 17 3.68 -9.33 -6.25
N GLN A 18 4.39 -10.47 -6.27
CA GLN A 18 5.55 -10.70 -7.16
C GLN A 18 5.21 -10.43 -8.63
N ALA A 19 3.99 -10.77 -9.07
CA ALA A 19 3.55 -10.56 -10.44
C ALA A 19 3.56 -9.07 -10.87
N LEU A 20 3.39 -8.12 -9.94
CA LEU A 20 3.47 -6.69 -10.24
C LEU A 20 4.93 -6.23 -10.35
N ASP A 21 5.80 -6.82 -9.53
CA ASP A 21 7.25 -6.63 -9.63
C ASP A 21 7.79 -7.18 -10.96
N ASP A 22 7.39 -8.39 -11.34
CA ASP A 22 7.78 -9.00 -12.63
C ASP A 22 7.22 -8.23 -13.84
N ARG A 23 5.97 -7.74 -13.75
CA ARG A 23 5.29 -7.08 -14.87
C ARG A 23 5.87 -5.71 -15.16
N TYR A 24 6.13 -4.91 -14.13
CA TYR A 24 6.50 -3.51 -14.33
C TYR A 24 7.54 -2.99 -13.33
N GLY A 25 7.97 -3.77 -12.34
CA GLY A 25 8.95 -3.35 -11.32
C GLY A 25 8.31 -2.79 -10.06
N GLY A 26 7.04 -3.14 -9.80
CA GLY A 26 6.36 -2.80 -8.55
C GLY A 26 6.38 -1.30 -8.28
N TRP A 27 6.88 -0.90 -7.12
CA TRP A 27 6.89 0.51 -6.71
C TRP A 27 7.82 1.41 -7.53
N LEU A 28 8.61 0.87 -8.46
CA LEU A 28 9.43 1.67 -9.37
C LEU A 28 8.60 2.37 -10.46
N LYS A 29 7.38 1.90 -10.76
CA LYS A 29 6.51 2.51 -11.76
C LYS A 29 5.44 3.35 -11.11
N PHE A 30 5.44 4.63 -11.47
CA PHE A 30 4.61 5.64 -10.82
C PHE A 30 3.11 5.38 -11.02
N GLU A 31 2.62 5.40 -12.26
CA GLU A 31 1.19 5.38 -12.55
C GLU A 31 0.57 4.04 -12.18
N GLU A 32 1.20 2.94 -12.59
CA GLU A 32 0.71 1.59 -12.38
C GLU A 32 0.68 1.22 -10.89
N ALA A 33 1.75 1.49 -10.13
CA ALA A 33 1.77 1.11 -8.71
C ALA A 33 0.74 1.87 -7.88
N ILE A 34 0.58 3.18 -8.14
CA ILE A 34 -0.39 4.01 -7.44
C ILE A 34 -1.82 3.57 -7.79
N GLN A 35 -2.10 3.32 -9.07
CA GLN A 35 -3.43 2.93 -9.53
C GLN A 35 -3.81 1.53 -9.00
N GLU A 36 -2.93 0.55 -9.12
CA GLU A 36 -3.17 -0.82 -8.63
C GLU A 36 -3.40 -0.85 -7.12
N PHE A 37 -2.59 -0.12 -6.34
CA PHE A 37 -2.80 -0.03 -4.89
C PHE A 37 -4.13 0.64 -4.53
N THR A 38 -4.47 1.73 -5.21
CA THR A 38 -5.71 2.48 -4.95
C THR A 38 -6.94 1.65 -5.33
N ASN A 39 -6.88 0.89 -6.42
CA ASN A 39 -7.93 -0.04 -6.84
C ASN A 39 -8.09 -1.19 -5.83
N TYR A 40 -6.97 -1.77 -5.37
CA TYR A 40 -6.98 -2.77 -4.32
C TYR A 40 -7.60 -2.25 -3.01
N ALA A 41 -7.24 -1.04 -2.60
CA ALA A 41 -7.80 -0.39 -1.41
C ALA A 41 -9.31 -0.18 -1.56
N LYS A 42 -9.76 0.33 -2.73
CA LYS A 42 -11.18 0.48 -3.05
C LYS A 42 -11.95 -0.83 -2.90
N LEU A 43 -11.43 -1.89 -3.52
CA LEU A 43 -12.03 -3.23 -3.45
C LEU A 43 -12.14 -3.71 -2.00
N CYS A 44 -11.12 -3.50 -1.17
CA CYS A 44 -11.14 -3.87 0.24
C CYS A 44 -12.23 -3.12 1.01
N PHE A 45 -12.34 -1.81 0.80
CA PHE A 45 -13.36 -1.00 1.47
C PHE A 45 -14.78 -1.42 1.07
N GLU A 46 -15.00 -1.71 -0.22
CA GLU A 46 -16.30 -2.18 -0.74
C GLU A 46 -16.64 -3.61 -0.30
N SER A 47 -15.62 -4.45 -0.05
CA SER A 47 -15.81 -5.85 0.35
C SER A 47 -16.12 -6.02 1.85
N PHE A 48 -15.63 -5.11 2.70
CA PHE A 48 -15.75 -5.22 4.16
C PHE A 48 -16.41 -4.00 4.85
N PRO A 49 -17.46 -3.38 4.29
CA PRO A 49 -17.98 -2.09 4.77
C PRO A 49 -18.55 -2.16 6.19
N PHE A 50 -19.17 -3.29 6.56
CA PHE A 50 -19.79 -3.46 7.88
C PHE A 50 -18.87 -4.07 8.92
N LEU A 51 -17.78 -4.71 8.49
CA LEU A 51 -16.87 -5.42 9.39
C LEU A 51 -15.72 -4.54 9.86
N VAL A 52 -15.21 -3.65 8.99
CA VAL A 52 -13.98 -2.91 9.24
C VAL A 52 -14.22 -1.41 9.17
N GLN A 53 -14.08 -0.75 10.32
CA GLN A 53 -14.16 0.70 10.44
C GLN A 53 -12.79 1.36 10.60
N ASN A 54 -11.77 0.59 10.97
CA ASN A 54 -10.42 1.07 11.24
C ASN A 54 -9.46 0.54 10.18
N TRP A 55 -9.02 1.44 9.30
CA TRP A 55 -8.15 1.13 8.18
C TRP A 55 -6.79 1.80 8.33
N ILE A 56 -5.75 1.04 7.99
CA ILE A 56 -4.35 1.49 7.92
C ILE A 56 -3.89 1.22 6.49
N THR A 57 -3.33 2.23 5.81
CA THR A 57 -2.88 2.08 4.43
C THR A 57 -1.59 1.26 4.35
N PHE A 58 -0.50 1.79 4.92
CA PHE A 58 0.82 1.17 4.92
C PHE A 58 1.32 0.98 6.35
N ASN A 59 1.84 -0.21 6.65
CA ASN A 59 2.70 -0.40 7.81
C ASN A 59 4.09 0.17 7.50
N GLU A 60 4.59 1.05 8.38
CA GLU A 60 5.97 1.55 8.36
C GLU A 60 6.49 1.91 6.95
N PRO A 61 5.93 2.93 6.30
CA PRO A 61 6.18 3.19 4.88
C PRO A 61 7.64 3.53 4.55
N TRP A 62 8.50 3.80 5.54
CA TRP A 62 9.94 3.96 5.32
C TRP A 62 10.66 2.63 5.06
N VAL A 63 10.15 1.51 5.59
CA VAL A 63 10.79 0.19 5.49
C VAL A 63 10.84 -0.26 4.02
N ILE A 64 9.76 -0.03 3.27
CA ILE A 64 9.66 -0.42 1.86
C ILE A 64 10.80 0.19 1.02
N PRO A 65 10.95 1.53 0.91
CA PRO A 65 12.02 2.13 0.13
C PRO A 65 13.41 1.87 0.72
N VAL A 66 13.60 2.02 2.03
CA VAL A 66 14.94 1.94 2.63
C VAL A 66 15.46 0.51 2.66
N MET A 67 14.65 -0.44 3.13
CA MET A 67 15.08 -1.83 3.26
C MET A 67 14.94 -2.58 1.93
N GLY A 68 13.83 -2.40 1.21
CA GLY A 68 13.55 -3.11 -0.04
C GLY A 68 14.30 -2.57 -1.25
N TYR A 69 14.58 -1.26 -1.30
CA TYR A 69 15.20 -0.61 -2.46
C TYR A 69 16.57 0.06 -2.20
N GLY A 70 16.94 0.25 -0.93
CA GLY A 70 18.24 0.81 -0.53
C GLY A 70 19.22 -0.25 -0.03
N ASN A 71 18.81 -1.05 0.96
CA ASN A 71 19.70 -1.92 1.74
C ASN A 71 19.71 -3.39 1.29
N GLY A 72 18.93 -3.78 0.27
CA GLY A 72 18.89 -5.16 -0.23
C GLY A 72 18.26 -6.18 0.73
N CYS A 73 17.34 -5.76 1.59
CA CYS A 73 16.54 -6.65 2.44
C CYS A 73 15.72 -7.63 1.57
N PRO A 74 15.33 -8.84 2.06
CA PRO A 74 14.58 -9.79 1.24
C PRO A 74 13.27 -9.19 0.70
N TRP A 75 13.13 -9.26 -0.62
CA TRP A 75 12.09 -8.68 -1.48
C TRP A 75 11.95 -7.14 -1.42
N PRO A 76 12.07 -6.42 -2.56
CA PRO A 76 12.58 -6.84 -3.87
C PRO A 76 14.12 -6.94 -3.95
N GLY A 77 14.84 -6.59 -2.88
CA GLY A 77 16.29 -6.79 -2.78
C GLY A 77 17.12 -5.85 -3.67
N HIS A 78 16.59 -4.69 -4.06
CA HIS A 78 17.40 -3.70 -4.77
C HIS A 78 18.36 -2.99 -3.81
N VAL A 79 19.49 -2.57 -4.37
CA VAL A 79 20.51 -1.79 -3.66
C VAL A 79 20.77 -0.53 -4.48
N SER A 80 20.10 0.58 -4.16
CA SER A 80 20.36 1.86 -4.80
C SER A 80 19.89 3.08 -3.98
N ASN A 81 20.77 4.08 -3.94
CA ASN A 81 20.51 5.35 -3.27
C ASN A 81 19.54 6.27 -4.04
N THR A 82 19.38 6.06 -5.35
CA THR A 82 18.54 6.93 -6.19
C THR A 82 17.08 6.49 -6.21
N ILE A 83 16.83 5.19 -6.29
CA ILE A 83 15.46 4.64 -6.39
C ILE A 83 14.72 4.68 -5.04
N THR A 84 15.45 4.72 -3.91
CA THR A 84 14.86 4.82 -2.57
C THR A 84 13.98 6.06 -2.43
N GLY A 85 14.45 7.23 -2.89
CA GLY A 85 13.68 8.47 -2.84
C GLY A 85 12.47 8.45 -3.77
N LEU A 86 12.61 7.83 -4.95
CA LEU A 86 11.54 7.66 -5.93
C LEU A 86 10.41 6.80 -5.34
N VAL A 87 10.73 5.62 -4.81
CA VAL A 87 9.76 4.71 -4.20
C VAL A 87 9.07 5.36 -3.00
N SER A 88 9.81 6.12 -2.18
CA SER A 88 9.24 6.89 -1.07
C SER A 88 8.17 7.87 -1.56
N HIS A 89 8.45 8.59 -2.65
CA HIS A 89 7.51 9.53 -3.25
C HIS A 89 6.22 8.84 -3.72
N HIS A 90 6.35 7.69 -4.39
CA HIS A 90 5.22 6.92 -4.91
C HIS A 90 4.32 6.40 -3.77
N ILE A 91 4.91 5.88 -2.70
CA ILE A 91 4.16 5.37 -1.53
C ILE A 91 3.38 6.49 -0.85
N ILE A 92 3.99 7.68 -0.69
CA ILE A 92 3.30 8.83 -0.08
C ILE A 92 2.10 9.26 -0.94
N LEU A 93 2.24 9.28 -2.26
CA LEU A 93 1.14 9.62 -3.16
C LEU A 93 0.03 8.56 -3.16
N ALA A 94 0.40 7.27 -3.20
CA ALA A 94 -0.54 6.16 -3.09
C ALA A 94 -1.34 6.23 -1.77
N LEU A 95 -0.65 6.55 -0.66
CA LEU A 95 -1.28 6.78 0.64
C LEU A 95 -2.27 7.95 0.57
N ALA A 96 -1.85 9.11 0.07
CA ALA A 96 -2.69 10.31 0.01
C ALA A 96 -3.94 10.10 -0.85
N LEU A 97 -3.79 9.44 -2.01
CA LEU A 97 -4.89 9.12 -2.91
C LEU A 97 -5.86 8.11 -2.31
N THR A 98 -5.35 7.09 -1.62
CA THR A 98 -6.19 6.10 -0.92
C THR A 98 -6.99 6.74 0.21
N VAL A 99 -6.37 7.65 0.98
CA VAL A 99 -7.08 8.40 2.03
C VAL A 99 -8.13 9.34 1.45
N LYS A 100 -7.81 10.01 0.34
CA LYS A 100 -8.76 10.86 -0.39
C LYS A 100 -9.97 10.03 -0.85
N LEU A 101 -9.73 8.91 -1.53
CA LEU A 101 -10.75 7.96 -1.97
C LEU A 101 -11.65 7.53 -0.81
N TYR A 102 -11.06 7.09 0.30
CA TYR A 102 -11.83 6.63 1.47
C TYR A 102 -12.74 7.74 2.04
N ARG A 103 -12.24 8.97 2.10
CA ARG A 103 -13.00 10.11 2.63
C ARG A 103 -14.14 10.53 1.71
N GLU A 104 -13.88 10.60 0.41
CA GLU A 104 -14.84 11.10 -0.58
C GLU A 104 -15.92 10.08 -0.93
N GLU A 105 -15.59 8.79 -1.00
CA GLU A 105 -16.52 7.78 -1.53
C GLU A 105 -17.22 6.94 -0.44
N LEU A 106 -16.64 6.86 0.77
CA LEU A 106 -16.96 5.79 1.72
C LEU A 106 -17.19 6.23 3.17
N LYS A 107 -16.53 7.29 3.66
CA LYS A 107 -16.65 7.70 5.07
C LYS A 107 -17.97 8.42 5.42
N GLU A 108 -18.70 8.93 4.41
CA GLU A 108 -19.98 9.65 4.58
C GLU A 108 -21.21 8.87 4.07
N LYS A 109 -21.08 7.56 3.79
CA LYS A 109 -22.21 6.66 3.51
C LYS A 109 -22.45 5.70 4.67
#